data_AF-A0A2E2EIX6-F1
#
_entry.id   AF-A0A2E2EIX6-F1
#
_cell.length_a   1.000
_cell.length_b   1.000
_cell.length_c   1.000
_cell.angle_alpha   90.00
_cell.angle_beta   90.00
_cell.angle_gamma   90.00
#
_symmetry.space_group_name_H-M   'P 1'
#
loop_
_entity.id
_entity.type
_entity.pdbx_description
1 polymer ?
#
loop_
_entity_poly.entity_id
_entity_poly.type
_entity_poly.pdbx_seq_one_letter_code
_entity_poly.pdbx_strand_id
1 'polypeptide(L)'
;MRRIIDLRKLFLIIPLIMPVLALSNPLSQEALFYRCYKDIVNERPPLDHPQLLQVKSGSKSAIDACMTILNNSKFVGEKIPKVSGDFSKESIKVVKNFHRIHRSWFSVEEFSFLDNYGKTGQYDAMESQQGALHYTSALFNPSVNFNSIVTRSKSLRGIRHTDFEEVNGQNRTFSVRILQYFAELMGFQYSIDHNNHSELSLSKTQLGKLVGVTEQPDVIVPMSWGGDRYYDRHESGHVTGEPQFIPNLNLYEHLGSGFMGTSSYLLMNDNTYKVVVRKNGGLKTARRWTRNVFKDLLCRDLPVLRAEDVTAMIDTKSSLPFRGAQNCMQCHATIDPFARTIRNTRRVLTSPPVKREAYAKDYRELSLIHRFEPDYPTANENWPEDDIYWHRRPPKGQLYFRQYDGTLFQQDLNNLAEAGGYLKNLDDIYICAAKRYYEHFTGINVNTSDLQINPIADSPYKIKELSYRNYVIKLGKELKVHQDPLKTIESILKSEGYKYPGLKVE
;
A
#
# COMPACT_ATOMS: atom_id res chain seq x y z
N MET A 1 80.82 -29.36 -20.49
CA MET A 1 79.90 -28.34 -19.92
C MET A 1 78.48 -28.88 -19.97
N ARG A 2 77.88 -29.11 -18.79
CA ARG A 2 76.55 -29.71 -18.62
C ARG A 2 75.46 -28.69 -18.97
N ARG A 3 74.54 -29.03 -19.89
CA ARG A 3 73.33 -28.26 -20.16
C ARG A 3 72.22 -28.73 -19.21
N ILE A 4 71.79 -27.83 -18.33
CA ILE A 4 70.61 -27.96 -17.48
C ILE A 4 69.41 -27.56 -18.35
N ILE A 5 68.46 -28.48 -18.53
CA ILE A 5 67.19 -28.23 -19.23
C ILE A 5 66.19 -27.74 -18.17
N ASP A 6 65.70 -26.52 -18.34
CA ASP A 6 64.72 -25.85 -17.47
C ASP A 6 63.29 -26.34 -17.81
N LEU A 7 62.71 -27.14 -16.91
CA LEU A 7 61.39 -27.79 -17.01
C LEU A 7 60.21 -26.90 -16.56
N ARG A 8 60.37 -25.56 -16.51
CA ARG A 8 59.35 -24.62 -15.97
C ARG A 8 58.28 -24.11 -16.94
N LYS A 9 58.03 -24.78 -18.08
CA LYS A 9 56.95 -24.41 -19.03
C LYS A 9 56.03 -25.59 -19.39
N LEU A 10 55.63 -26.39 -18.41
CA LEU A 10 54.50 -27.30 -18.59
C LEU A 10 53.20 -26.51 -18.37
N PHE A 11 52.68 -25.94 -19.45
CA PHE A 11 51.30 -25.42 -19.50
C PHE A 11 50.35 -26.59 -19.24
N LEU A 12 49.91 -26.73 -17.98
CA LEU A 12 48.81 -27.62 -17.63
C LEU A 12 47.54 -27.04 -18.26
N ILE A 13 47.18 -27.55 -19.44
CA ILE A 13 45.85 -27.35 -20.03
C ILE A 13 44.90 -28.15 -19.14
N ILE A 14 44.44 -27.55 -18.05
CA ILE A 14 43.29 -28.05 -17.29
C ILE A 14 42.10 -27.84 -18.23
N PRO A 15 41.46 -28.90 -18.76
CA PRO A 15 40.19 -28.72 -19.44
C PRO A 15 39.26 -28.06 -18.44
N LEU A 16 38.84 -26.83 -18.74
CA LEU A 16 37.80 -26.15 -18.00
C LEU A 16 36.53 -26.99 -18.21
N ILE A 17 36.33 -27.99 -17.35
CA ILE A 17 35.09 -28.75 -17.27
C ILE A 17 34.08 -27.72 -16.79
N MET A 18 33.49 -26.98 -17.73
CA MET A 18 32.31 -26.17 -17.47
C MET A 18 31.31 -27.13 -16.84
N PRO A 19 30.88 -26.91 -15.59
CA PRO A 19 29.83 -27.73 -15.03
C PRO A 19 28.65 -27.61 -15.99
N VAL A 20 28.29 -28.72 -16.63
CA VAL A 20 27.06 -28.83 -17.40
C VAL A 20 25.97 -28.60 -16.36
N LEU A 21 25.48 -27.37 -16.28
CA LEU A 21 24.35 -27.02 -15.45
C LEU A 21 23.24 -27.96 -15.90
N ALA A 22 22.86 -28.89 -15.00
CA ALA A 22 21.76 -29.81 -15.25
C ALA A 22 20.50 -28.96 -15.41
N LEU A 23 20.18 -28.63 -16.67
CA LEU A 23 18.95 -27.94 -17.02
C LEU A 23 17.83 -28.88 -16.59
N SER A 24 17.02 -28.45 -15.62
CA SER A 24 15.82 -29.18 -15.28
C SER A 24 14.96 -29.30 -16.54
N ASN A 25 14.30 -30.43 -16.75
CA ASN A 25 13.38 -30.55 -17.86
C ASN A 25 12.18 -29.61 -17.63
N PRO A 26 11.66 -28.96 -18.68
CA PRO A 26 10.47 -28.12 -18.55
C PRO A 26 9.28 -28.97 -18.07
N LEU A 27 8.37 -28.36 -17.31
CA LEU A 27 7.11 -29.01 -16.94
C LEU A 27 6.32 -29.43 -18.18
N SER A 28 5.70 -30.62 -18.14
CA SER A 28 4.70 -31.02 -19.13
C SER A 28 3.53 -30.03 -19.13
N GLN A 29 2.76 -29.95 -20.22
CA GLN A 29 1.58 -29.08 -20.29
C GLN A 29 0.58 -29.36 -19.16
N GLU A 30 0.33 -30.63 -18.86
CA GLU A 30 -0.54 -30.99 -17.74
C GLU A 30 0.01 -30.50 -16.39
N ALA A 31 1.30 -30.74 -16.10
CA ALA A 31 1.91 -30.30 -14.84
C ALA A 31 1.97 -28.77 -14.73
N LEU A 32 2.21 -28.07 -15.84
CA LEU A 32 2.19 -26.62 -15.93
C LEU A 32 0.78 -26.07 -15.65
N PHE A 33 -0.27 -26.72 -16.16
CA PHE A 33 -1.65 -26.34 -15.87
C PHE A 33 -1.99 -26.54 -14.39
N TYR A 34 -1.61 -27.67 -13.78
CA TYR A 34 -1.82 -27.90 -12.35
C TYR A 34 -1.14 -26.83 -11.49
N ARG A 35 0.11 -26.46 -11.82
CA ARG A 35 0.84 -25.41 -11.12
C ARG A 35 0.12 -24.07 -11.24
N CYS A 36 -0.22 -23.67 -12.45
CA CYS A 36 -0.86 -22.38 -12.68
C CYS A 36 -2.27 -22.28 -12.10
N TYR A 37 -3.08 -23.34 -12.22
CA TYR A 37 -4.37 -23.41 -11.55
C TYR A 37 -4.21 -23.25 -10.04
N LYS A 38 -3.23 -23.92 -9.43
CA LYS A 38 -2.92 -23.75 -8.00
C LYS A 38 -2.53 -22.31 -7.68
N ASP A 39 -1.71 -21.67 -8.50
CA ASP A 39 -1.25 -20.31 -8.22
C ASP A 39 -2.36 -19.25 -8.36
N ILE A 40 -3.35 -19.47 -9.26
CA ILE A 40 -4.46 -18.53 -9.50
C ILE A 40 -5.70 -18.82 -8.63
N VAL A 41 -6.06 -20.10 -8.41
CA VAL A 41 -7.26 -20.52 -7.64
C VAL A 41 -6.93 -20.86 -6.19
N ASN A 42 -5.66 -21.18 -5.88
CA ASN A 42 -5.19 -21.69 -4.58
C ASN A 42 -5.81 -23.05 -4.19
N GLU A 43 -6.11 -23.88 -5.20
CA GLU A 43 -6.66 -25.22 -5.04
C GLU A 43 -6.15 -26.15 -6.16
N ARG A 44 -6.44 -27.45 -6.07
CA ARG A 44 -6.21 -28.38 -7.19
C ARG A 44 -7.42 -28.34 -8.13
N PRO A 45 -7.23 -28.34 -9.47
CA PRO A 45 -8.35 -28.46 -10.39
C PRO A 45 -9.02 -29.84 -10.24
N PRO A 46 -10.36 -29.92 -10.35
CA PRO A 46 -11.07 -31.18 -10.52
C PRO A 46 -10.52 -31.97 -11.72
N LEU A 47 -10.57 -33.31 -11.66
CA LEU A 47 -10.05 -34.16 -12.74
C LEU A 47 -10.85 -34.03 -14.04
N ASP A 48 -12.13 -33.66 -13.91
CA ASP A 48 -13.09 -33.38 -14.98
C ASP A 48 -13.16 -31.88 -15.34
N HIS A 49 -12.23 -31.06 -14.83
CA HIS A 49 -12.22 -29.64 -15.13
C HIS A 49 -12.09 -29.40 -16.65
N PRO A 50 -12.99 -28.63 -17.29
CA PRO A 50 -13.03 -28.51 -18.76
C PRO A 50 -11.71 -28.05 -19.38
N GLN A 51 -11.03 -27.10 -18.73
CA GLN A 51 -9.73 -26.61 -19.21
C GLN A 51 -8.62 -27.67 -19.06
N LEU A 52 -8.66 -28.52 -18.02
CA LEU A 52 -7.68 -29.60 -17.84
C LEU A 52 -7.84 -30.67 -18.93
N LEU A 53 -9.08 -31.02 -19.26
CA LEU A 53 -9.38 -31.99 -20.33
C LEU A 53 -8.88 -31.49 -21.69
N GLN A 54 -9.02 -30.20 -21.98
CA GLN A 54 -8.49 -29.58 -23.20
C GLN A 54 -6.96 -29.58 -23.25
N VAL A 55 -6.29 -29.39 -22.11
CA VAL A 55 -4.83 -29.48 -22.01
C VAL A 55 -4.35 -30.92 -22.22
N LYS A 56 -5.02 -31.90 -21.60
CA LYS A 56 -4.69 -33.33 -21.75
C LYS A 56 -4.83 -33.84 -23.18
N SER A 57 -5.84 -33.35 -23.91
CA SER A 57 -6.05 -33.72 -25.32
C SER A 57 -5.10 -32.98 -26.29
N GLY A 58 -4.30 -32.02 -25.81
CA GLY A 58 -3.45 -31.18 -26.64
C GLY A 58 -4.19 -30.11 -27.42
N SER A 59 -5.51 -29.98 -27.25
CA SER A 59 -6.33 -28.96 -27.93
C SER A 59 -6.07 -27.53 -27.45
N LYS A 60 -5.46 -27.37 -26.27
CA LYS A 60 -5.15 -26.07 -25.66
C LYS A 60 -3.85 -26.13 -24.86
N SER A 61 -3.05 -25.07 -24.91
CA SER A 61 -1.87 -24.97 -24.05
C SER A 61 -2.28 -24.74 -22.58
N ALA A 62 -1.41 -25.14 -21.65
CA ALA A 62 -1.62 -24.93 -20.23
C ALA A 62 -1.83 -23.45 -19.85
N ILE A 63 -1.05 -22.57 -20.50
CA ILE A 63 -1.09 -21.13 -20.24
C ILE A 63 -2.38 -20.54 -20.77
N ASP A 64 -2.80 -20.88 -21.99
CA ASP A 64 -4.08 -20.37 -22.55
C ASP A 64 -5.28 -20.83 -21.73
N ALA A 65 -5.23 -22.08 -21.23
CA ALA A 65 -6.22 -22.63 -20.32
C ALA A 65 -6.31 -21.82 -19.00
N CYS A 66 -5.17 -21.47 -18.40
CA CYS A 66 -5.12 -20.59 -17.23
C CYS A 66 -5.61 -19.17 -17.50
N MET A 67 -5.18 -18.57 -18.62
CA MET A 67 -5.62 -17.23 -19.00
C MET A 67 -7.13 -17.19 -19.25
N THR A 68 -7.74 -18.30 -19.67
CA THR A 68 -9.20 -18.42 -19.79
C THR A 68 -9.89 -18.32 -18.42
N ILE A 69 -9.36 -19.00 -17.39
CA ILE A 69 -9.88 -18.94 -16.01
C ILE A 69 -9.77 -17.51 -15.45
N LEU A 70 -8.62 -16.85 -15.66
CA LEU A 70 -8.41 -15.46 -15.25
C LEU A 70 -9.37 -14.50 -15.98
N ASN A 71 -9.51 -14.64 -17.29
CA ASN A 71 -10.40 -13.80 -18.09
C ASN A 71 -11.88 -13.98 -17.71
N ASN A 72 -12.31 -15.19 -17.38
CA ASN A 72 -13.66 -15.48 -16.88
C ASN A 72 -13.92 -14.85 -15.49
N SER A 73 -12.87 -14.41 -14.79
CA SER A 73 -12.96 -13.77 -13.47
C SER A 73 -12.95 -12.24 -13.52
N LYS A 74 -12.88 -11.64 -14.71
CA LYS A 74 -12.96 -10.18 -14.91
C LYS A 74 -14.30 -9.62 -14.42
N PHE A 75 -14.27 -8.38 -13.97
CA PHE A 75 -15.46 -7.64 -13.62
C PHE A 75 -16.13 -7.10 -14.89
N VAL A 76 -17.45 -7.26 -14.96
CA VAL A 76 -18.33 -6.59 -15.92
C VAL A 76 -19.01 -5.45 -15.16
N GLY A 77 -18.58 -4.21 -15.43
CA GLY A 77 -18.87 -3.07 -14.55
C GLY A 77 -18.09 -3.19 -13.25
N GLU A 78 -18.79 -3.35 -12.13
CA GLU A 78 -18.19 -3.38 -10.78
C GLU A 78 -18.04 -4.78 -10.19
N LYS A 79 -18.61 -5.81 -10.82
CA LYS A 79 -18.74 -7.17 -10.26
C LYS A 79 -18.35 -8.25 -11.26
N ILE A 80 -17.97 -9.43 -10.76
CA ILE A 80 -17.86 -10.66 -11.56
C ILE A 80 -19.23 -10.92 -12.24
N PRO A 81 -19.26 -11.35 -13.52
CA PRO A 81 -20.51 -11.71 -14.18
C PRO A 81 -21.20 -12.87 -13.48
N LYS A 82 -22.54 -12.80 -13.41
CA LYS A 82 -23.36 -13.93 -12.96
C LYS A 82 -23.59 -14.89 -14.13
N VAL A 83 -23.45 -16.18 -13.87
CA VAL A 83 -23.78 -17.28 -14.79
C VAL A 83 -24.96 -18.03 -14.19
N SER A 84 -26.07 -18.11 -14.92
CA SER A 84 -27.32 -18.75 -14.45
C SER A 84 -27.85 -18.17 -13.12
N GLY A 85 -27.69 -16.86 -12.92
CA GLY A 85 -28.20 -16.14 -11.74
C GLY A 85 -27.26 -16.09 -10.53
N ASP A 86 -26.19 -16.89 -10.52
CA ASP A 86 -25.20 -16.94 -9.44
C ASP A 86 -23.79 -16.57 -9.92
N PHE A 87 -22.92 -16.18 -9.00
CA PHE A 87 -21.51 -15.91 -9.28
C PHE A 87 -20.75 -17.24 -9.46
N SER A 88 -19.89 -17.32 -10.47
CA SER A 88 -19.02 -18.50 -10.66
C SER A 88 -18.17 -18.75 -9.42
N LYS A 89 -18.33 -19.93 -8.80
CA LYS A 89 -17.54 -20.35 -7.63
C LYS A 89 -16.04 -20.32 -7.89
N GLU A 90 -15.62 -20.65 -9.12
CA GLU A 90 -14.21 -20.58 -9.54
C GLU A 90 -13.74 -19.12 -9.59
N SER A 91 -14.50 -18.23 -10.21
CA SER A 91 -14.14 -16.81 -10.33
C SER A 91 -14.04 -16.12 -8.97
N ILE A 92 -14.92 -16.47 -8.02
CA ILE A 92 -14.83 -15.98 -6.65
C ILE A 92 -13.51 -16.40 -5.99
N LYS A 93 -13.08 -17.66 -6.19
CA LYS A 93 -11.82 -18.17 -5.64
C LYS A 93 -10.62 -17.45 -6.24
N VAL A 94 -10.63 -17.23 -7.55
CA VAL A 94 -9.60 -16.44 -8.25
C VAL A 94 -9.51 -15.03 -7.66
N VAL A 95 -10.61 -14.29 -7.61
CA VAL A 95 -10.63 -12.91 -7.08
C VAL A 95 -10.23 -12.87 -5.61
N LYS A 96 -10.69 -13.82 -4.79
CA LYS A 96 -10.27 -13.96 -3.38
C LYS A 96 -8.77 -14.18 -3.26
N ASN A 97 -8.19 -15.07 -4.07
CA ASN A 97 -6.77 -15.38 -4.01
C ASN A 97 -5.92 -14.17 -4.42
N PHE A 98 -6.26 -13.49 -5.52
CA PHE A 98 -5.55 -12.28 -5.93
C PHE A 98 -5.73 -11.11 -4.98
N HIS A 99 -6.91 -10.94 -4.40
CA HIS A 99 -7.10 -9.94 -3.35
C HIS A 99 -6.21 -10.24 -2.13
N ARG A 100 -6.08 -11.51 -1.73
CA ARG A 100 -5.15 -11.92 -0.67
C ARG A 100 -3.69 -11.61 -1.03
N ILE A 101 -3.28 -11.86 -2.27
CA ILE A 101 -1.94 -11.48 -2.77
C ILE A 101 -1.75 -9.96 -2.67
N HIS A 102 -2.72 -9.17 -3.14
CA HIS A 102 -2.66 -7.72 -3.05
C HIS A 102 -2.70 -7.20 -1.62
N ARG A 103 -3.29 -7.93 -0.66
CA ARG A 103 -3.22 -7.55 0.75
C ARG A 103 -1.82 -7.72 1.32
N SER A 104 -1.13 -8.80 0.97
CA SER A 104 0.23 -9.08 1.47
C SER A 104 1.29 -8.11 0.94
N TRP A 105 0.90 -7.18 0.08
CA TRP A 105 1.74 -6.11 -0.47
C TRP A 105 1.90 -4.92 0.46
N PHE A 106 1.08 -4.85 1.50
CA PHE A 106 1.04 -3.72 2.42
C PHE A 106 1.69 -4.10 3.75
N SER A 107 2.57 -3.22 4.22
CA SER A 107 3.26 -3.37 5.51
C SER A 107 2.32 -3.26 6.74
N VAL A 108 1.11 -2.75 6.56
CA VAL A 108 0.07 -2.68 7.59
C VAL A 108 -1.25 -3.11 6.96
N GLU A 109 -1.80 -4.24 7.41
CA GLU A 109 -3.02 -4.81 6.81
C GLU A 109 -4.32 -4.46 7.56
N GLU A 110 -4.19 -4.06 8.82
CA GLU A 110 -5.31 -3.98 9.77
C GLU A 110 -5.21 -2.77 10.68
N PHE A 111 -6.36 -2.34 11.22
CA PHE A 111 -6.48 -1.27 12.20
C PHE A 111 -6.05 -1.69 13.61
N SER A 112 -5.25 -2.74 13.77
CA SER A 112 -4.87 -3.33 15.07
C SER A 112 -4.32 -2.31 16.06
N PHE A 113 -3.56 -1.32 15.57
CA PHE A 113 -3.04 -0.21 16.37
C PHE A 113 -4.13 0.73 16.91
N LEU A 114 -5.22 0.93 16.15
CA LEU A 114 -6.35 1.76 16.56
C LEU A 114 -7.20 1.04 17.61
N ASP A 115 -7.20 -0.29 17.59
CA ASP A 115 -8.06 -1.13 18.43
C ASP A 115 -7.49 -1.44 19.82
N ASN A 116 -6.39 -0.81 20.22
CA ASN A 116 -5.84 -0.91 21.59
C ASN A 116 -6.86 -0.50 22.70
N TYR A 117 -8.01 0.04 22.33
CA TYR A 117 -9.11 0.40 23.24
C TYR A 117 -10.36 -0.49 23.12
N GLY A 118 -10.38 -1.50 22.24
CA GLY A 118 -11.39 -2.56 22.16
C GLY A 118 -12.83 -2.13 21.87
N LYS A 119 -13.02 -0.88 21.40
CA LYS A 119 -14.34 -0.28 21.13
C LYS A 119 -14.37 0.57 19.86
N THR A 120 -13.41 0.42 18.96
CA THR A 120 -13.47 1.19 17.71
C THR A 120 -14.50 0.56 16.77
N GLY A 121 -15.39 1.36 16.21
CA GLY A 121 -16.30 0.94 15.13
C GLY A 121 -15.59 0.84 13.77
N GLN A 122 -14.26 0.90 13.77
CA GLN A 122 -13.46 1.17 12.58
C GLN A 122 -13.66 0.10 11.51
N TYR A 123 -13.61 -1.18 11.87
CA TYR A 123 -13.84 -2.29 10.94
C TYR A 123 -15.28 -2.35 10.43
N ASP A 124 -16.24 -1.92 11.25
CA ASP A 124 -17.64 -1.88 10.86
C ASP A 124 -17.91 -0.74 9.88
N ALA A 125 -17.19 0.38 9.95
CA ALA A 125 -17.44 1.55 9.12
C ALA A 125 -16.47 1.68 7.93
N MET A 126 -15.26 1.15 8.03
CA MET A 126 -14.20 1.35 7.04
C MET A 126 -13.53 0.03 6.68
N GLU A 127 -13.30 -0.15 5.38
CA GLU A 127 -12.49 -1.25 4.86
C GLU A 127 -11.01 -0.98 5.17
N SER A 128 -10.34 -1.88 5.90
CA SER A 128 -8.89 -1.73 6.14
C SER A 128 -8.09 -2.03 4.87
N GLN A 129 -8.66 -2.80 3.95
CA GLN A 129 -7.99 -3.34 2.76
C GLN A 129 -8.15 -2.47 1.52
N GLN A 130 -8.46 -1.17 1.66
CA GLN A 130 -8.70 -0.30 0.48
C GLN A 130 -7.51 -0.30 -0.48
N GLY A 131 -6.27 -0.30 0.03
CA GLY A 131 -5.09 -0.38 -0.84
C GLY A 131 -5.08 -1.62 -1.73
N ALA A 132 -5.40 -2.79 -1.17
CA ALA A 132 -5.50 -4.03 -1.95
C ALA A 132 -6.65 -3.98 -2.96
N LEU A 133 -7.73 -3.26 -2.67
CA LEU A 133 -8.84 -3.07 -3.61
C LEU A 133 -8.44 -2.23 -4.83
N HIS A 134 -7.52 -1.27 -4.72
CA HIS A 134 -7.01 -0.54 -5.89
C HIS A 134 -6.30 -1.47 -6.87
N TYR A 135 -5.42 -2.34 -6.37
CA TYR A 135 -4.74 -3.35 -7.20
C TYR A 135 -5.70 -4.40 -7.75
N THR A 136 -6.66 -4.85 -6.93
CA THR A 136 -7.68 -5.83 -7.34
C THR A 136 -8.58 -5.25 -8.43
N SER A 137 -8.98 -3.99 -8.31
CA SER A 137 -9.76 -3.28 -9.33
C SER A 137 -8.98 -3.15 -10.63
N ALA A 138 -7.70 -2.77 -10.59
CA ALA A 138 -6.86 -2.65 -11.79
C ALA A 138 -6.59 -4.00 -12.48
N LEU A 139 -6.55 -5.11 -11.72
CA LEU A 139 -6.34 -6.45 -12.30
C LEU A 139 -7.60 -6.99 -12.98
N PHE A 140 -8.76 -6.85 -12.35
CA PHE A 140 -9.99 -7.53 -12.81
C PHE A 140 -10.96 -6.63 -13.56
N ASN A 141 -10.90 -5.31 -13.45
CA ASN A 141 -11.77 -4.41 -14.21
C ASN A 141 -11.04 -3.91 -15.48
N PRO A 142 -11.43 -4.37 -16.68
CA PRO A 142 -10.77 -3.96 -17.93
C PRO A 142 -10.87 -2.45 -18.23
N SER A 143 -11.77 -1.74 -17.56
CA SER A 143 -11.94 -0.28 -17.71
C SER A 143 -11.04 0.53 -16.78
N VAL A 144 -10.27 -0.13 -15.90
CA VAL A 144 -9.42 0.51 -14.89
C VAL A 144 -7.96 0.29 -15.25
N ASN A 145 -7.30 1.35 -15.70
CA ASN A 145 -5.86 1.33 -15.96
C ASN A 145 -5.06 1.07 -14.69
N PHE A 146 -3.92 0.39 -14.80
CA PHE A 146 -3.03 0.13 -13.67
C PHE A 146 -2.62 1.40 -12.93
N ASN A 147 -2.29 2.48 -13.62
CA ASN A 147 -1.90 3.75 -13.00
C ASN A 147 -2.97 4.39 -12.08
N SER A 148 -4.22 3.90 -12.10
CA SER A 148 -5.25 4.31 -11.15
C SER A 148 -4.88 4.03 -9.69
N ILE A 149 -3.98 3.07 -9.42
CA ILE A 149 -3.51 2.75 -8.06
C ILE A 149 -2.85 3.93 -7.35
N VAL A 150 -2.35 4.91 -8.12
CA VAL A 150 -1.69 6.13 -7.65
C VAL A 150 -2.34 7.41 -8.18
N THR A 151 -3.46 7.35 -8.91
CA THR A 151 -4.09 8.57 -9.48
C THR A 151 -5.55 8.73 -9.10
N ARG A 152 -6.22 7.67 -8.63
CA ARG A 152 -7.62 7.75 -8.21
C ARG A 152 -7.79 8.73 -7.06
N SER A 153 -8.94 9.40 -7.02
CA SER A 153 -9.28 10.42 -6.00
C SER A 153 -10.42 9.99 -5.08
N LYS A 154 -10.83 8.72 -5.15
CA LYS A 154 -11.91 8.14 -4.36
C LYS A 154 -11.43 6.87 -3.67
N SER A 155 -11.87 6.71 -2.43
CA SER A 155 -11.75 5.49 -1.65
C SER A 155 -12.56 4.36 -2.31
N LEU A 156 -12.12 3.11 -2.13
CA LEU A 156 -12.79 1.94 -2.70
C LEU A 156 -13.38 1.06 -1.61
N ARG A 157 -14.42 0.32 -1.96
CA ARG A 157 -15.00 -0.74 -1.12
C ARG A 157 -15.23 -2.02 -1.89
N GLY A 158 -15.11 -3.14 -1.18
CA GLY A 158 -15.42 -4.45 -1.72
C GLY A 158 -16.92 -4.65 -1.82
N ILE A 159 -17.38 -5.20 -2.94
CA ILE A 159 -18.72 -5.76 -3.07
C ILE A 159 -18.61 -7.22 -2.69
N ARG A 160 -19.36 -7.65 -1.67
CA ARG A 160 -19.27 -9.01 -1.15
C ARG A 160 -20.59 -9.76 -1.27
N HIS A 161 -20.48 -11.02 -1.65
CA HIS A 161 -21.58 -11.98 -1.62
C HIS A 161 -21.46 -12.83 -0.35
N THR A 162 -22.59 -12.98 0.35
CA THR A 162 -22.71 -13.79 1.56
C THR A 162 -23.98 -14.61 1.45
N ASP A 163 -23.96 -15.81 2.03
CA ASP A 163 -25.14 -16.66 2.18
C ASP A 163 -25.99 -16.22 3.39
N PHE A 164 -25.49 -15.27 4.20
CA PHE A 164 -26.14 -14.74 5.40
C PHE A 164 -26.73 -13.34 5.13
N GLU A 165 -27.99 -13.26 4.69
CA GLU A 165 -28.66 -11.99 4.37
C GLU A 165 -28.71 -11.02 5.57
N GLU A 166 -28.85 -11.54 6.80
CA GLU A 166 -28.94 -10.70 8.02
C GLU A 166 -27.67 -9.88 8.31
N VAL A 167 -26.52 -10.28 7.76
CA VAL A 167 -25.22 -9.67 8.08
C VAL A 167 -24.85 -8.53 7.12
N ASN A 168 -25.29 -8.61 5.85
CA ASN A 168 -24.97 -7.62 4.82
C ASN A 168 -26.15 -6.67 4.59
N GLY A 169 -25.98 -5.39 4.91
CA GLY A 169 -26.97 -4.34 4.64
C GLY A 169 -27.74 -3.85 5.86
N GLN A 170 -27.60 -4.51 7.01
CA GLN A 170 -28.02 -3.88 8.26
C GLN A 170 -27.12 -2.67 8.54
N ASN A 171 -27.69 -1.48 8.38
CA ASN A 171 -27.06 -0.27 8.88
C ASN A 171 -26.81 -0.46 10.39
N ARG A 172 -25.59 -0.18 10.84
CA ARG A 172 -25.34 -0.05 12.28
C ARG A 172 -25.53 1.41 12.62
N THR A 173 -26.25 1.64 13.70
CA THR A 173 -26.30 2.96 14.30
C THR A 173 -24.98 3.20 15.03
N PHE A 174 -24.21 4.17 14.56
CA PHE A 174 -23.05 4.69 15.27
C PHE A 174 -23.50 5.96 16.00
N SER A 175 -23.41 5.98 17.32
CA SER A 175 -23.69 7.21 18.05
C SER A 175 -22.53 8.18 17.86
N VAL A 176 -22.79 9.30 17.19
CA VAL A 176 -21.89 10.46 17.24
C VAL A 176 -22.34 11.25 18.46
N ARG A 177 -21.63 11.12 19.57
CA ARG A 177 -21.97 11.88 20.76
C ARG A 177 -21.57 13.33 20.53
N ILE A 178 -22.56 14.16 20.20
CA ILE A 178 -22.41 15.61 20.31
C ILE A 178 -22.29 15.91 21.80
N LEU A 179 -21.07 16.12 22.28
CA LEU A 179 -20.86 16.32 23.71
C LEU A 179 -21.32 17.72 24.11
N GLN A 180 -22.59 17.76 24.50
CA GLN A 180 -23.35 18.82 25.14
C GLN A 180 -22.61 19.58 26.25
N TYR A 181 -21.69 18.91 26.95
CA TYR A 181 -20.85 19.47 28.03
C TYR A 181 -20.03 20.70 27.59
N PHE A 182 -19.85 20.92 26.29
CA PHE A 182 -19.11 22.07 25.76
C PHE A 182 -19.97 23.28 25.37
N ALA A 183 -21.27 23.12 25.11
CA ALA A 183 -22.17 24.25 24.86
C ALA A 183 -22.32 25.13 26.12
N GLU A 184 -22.36 24.49 27.30
CA GLU A 184 -22.37 25.16 28.60
C GLU A 184 -21.06 25.92 28.89
N LEU A 185 -19.91 25.37 28.48
CA LEU A 185 -18.59 26.00 28.63
C LEU A 185 -18.35 27.18 27.66
N MET A 186 -19.13 27.27 26.58
CA MET A 186 -19.05 28.35 25.58
C MET A 186 -20.22 29.34 25.65
N GLY A 187 -21.06 29.28 26.69
CA GLY A 187 -22.12 30.27 26.92
C GLY A 187 -23.29 30.24 25.94
N PHE A 188 -23.43 29.18 25.13
CA PHE A 188 -24.58 29.02 24.24
C PHE A 188 -25.79 28.52 25.04
N GLN A 189 -26.83 29.35 25.17
CA GLN A 189 -28.14 28.93 25.71
C GLN A 189 -28.85 28.01 24.71
N TYR A 190 -28.53 26.73 24.74
CA TYR A 190 -29.35 25.68 24.15
C TYR A 190 -30.15 25.00 25.27
N SER A 191 -31.47 24.87 25.08
CA SER A 191 -32.31 24.00 25.91
C SER A 191 -31.89 22.54 25.68
N ILE A 192 -31.58 21.83 26.76
CA ILE A 192 -30.85 20.57 26.75
C ILE A 192 -31.74 19.41 27.21
N ASP A 193 -31.82 18.36 26.40
CA ASP A 193 -32.28 17.02 26.76
C ASP A 193 -31.08 16.08 26.76
N HIS A 194 -30.76 15.45 27.90
CA HIS A 194 -29.62 14.54 28.06
C HIS A 194 -29.70 13.27 27.20
N ASN A 195 -30.81 13.09 26.48
CA ASN A 195 -31.05 11.99 25.56
C ASN A 195 -30.74 12.33 24.09
N ASN A 196 -30.33 13.56 23.76
CA ASN A 196 -30.07 13.96 22.36
C ASN A 196 -28.71 13.44 21.85
N HIS A 197 -28.66 12.14 21.56
CA HIS A 197 -27.64 11.53 20.72
C HIS A 197 -27.99 11.78 19.26
N SER A 198 -27.09 12.38 18.47
CA SER A 198 -27.20 12.30 17.02
C SER A 198 -26.71 10.92 16.59
N GLU A 199 -27.64 10.12 16.09
CA GLU A 199 -27.34 8.81 15.53
C GLU A 199 -26.85 8.97 14.09
N LEU A 200 -25.63 8.54 13.82
CA LEU A 200 -25.12 8.39 12.47
C LEU A 200 -25.30 6.94 12.04
N SER A 201 -26.28 6.70 11.17
CA SER A 201 -26.47 5.38 10.58
C SER A 201 -25.47 5.19 9.44
N LEU A 202 -24.51 4.27 9.61
CA LEU A 202 -23.55 3.93 8.56
C LEU A 202 -23.84 2.54 8.01
N SER A 203 -23.71 2.40 6.70
CA SER A 203 -23.66 1.08 6.09
C SER A 203 -22.40 0.36 6.57
N LYS A 204 -22.58 -0.86 7.10
CA LYS A 204 -21.45 -1.69 7.51
C LYS A 204 -20.54 -2.00 6.33
N THR A 205 -19.25 -2.14 6.61
CA THR A 205 -18.33 -2.86 5.73
C THR A 205 -18.94 -4.23 5.45
N GLN A 206 -19.17 -4.53 4.17
CA GLN A 206 -19.78 -5.80 3.78
C GLN A 206 -18.86 -6.95 4.20
N LEU A 207 -19.45 -8.03 4.68
CA LEU A 207 -18.78 -9.28 5.00
C LEU A 207 -19.04 -10.32 3.89
N GLY A 208 -18.20 -11.35 3.82
CA GLY A 208 -18.35 -12.46 2.88
C GLY A 208 -17.29 -12.50 1.77
N LYS A 209 -17.64 -13.15 0.65
CA LYS A 209 -16.74 -13.42 -0.47
C LYS A 209 -16.69 -12.20 -1.39
N LEU A 210 -15.50 -11.69 -1.69
CA LEU A 210 -15.31 -10.56 -2.61
C LEU A 210 -15.74 -10.96 -4.03
N VAL A 211 -16.71 -10.23 -4.59
CA VAL A 211 -17.24 -10.45 -5.95
C VAL A 211 -17.12 -9.21 -6.83
N GLY A 212 -16.61 -8.10 -6.31
CA GLY A 212 -16.50 -6.86 -7.04
C GLY A 212 -15.85 -5.74 -6.24
N VAL A 213 -15.60 -4.62 -6.88
CA VAL A 213 -15.04 -3.41 -6.27
C VAL A 213 -15.77 -2.20 -6.84
N THR A 214 -16.21 -1.31 -5.97
CA THR A 214 -16.86 -0.04 -6.33
C THR A 214 -16.25 1.11 -5.54
N GLU A 215 -16.54 2.33 -5.98
CA GLU A 215 -16.17 3.53 -5.24
C GLU A 215 -17.00 3.63 -3.96
N GLN A 216 -16.34 4.09 -2.90
CA GLN A 216 -16.98 4.35 -1.62
C GLN A 216 -17.68 5.70 -1.72
N PRO A 217 -19.02 5.78 -1.52
CA PRO A 217 -19.72 7.05 -1.52
C PRO A 217 -19.24 7.93 -0.36
N ASP A 218 -19.31 9.24 -0.57
CA ASP A 218 -19.00 10.23 0.48
C ASP A 218 -20.02 10.09 1.62
N VAL A 219 -19.54 10.14 2.86
CA VAL A 219 -20.37 10.03 4.06
C VAL A 219 -19.97 11.15 5.01
N ILE A 220 -20.89 12.10 5.20
CA ILE A 220 -20.63 13.28 6.02
C ILE A 220 -20.97 12.99 7.48
N VAL A 221 -19.94 13.03 8.32
CA VAL A 221 -20.03 13.01 9.78
C VAL A 221 -20.27 14.45 10.24
N PRO A 222 -21.41 14.75 10.88
CA PRO A 222 -21.81 16.13 11.17
C PRO A 222 -20.86 16.84 12.14
N MET A 223 -20.20 16.09 13.03
CA MET A 223 -19.31 16.66 14.01
C MET A 223 -18.21 15.67 14.43
N SER A 224 -16.99 16.19 14.60
CA SER A 224 -15.88 15.43 15.19
C SER A 224 -15.16 16.25 16.27
N TRP A 225 -14.55 15.54 17.19
CA TRP A 225 -13.72 16.09 18.25
C TRP A 225 -12.25 16.08 17.82
N GLY A 226 -11.69 17.27 17.57
CA GLY A 226 -10.27 17.47 17.27
C GLY A 226 -9.44 17.86 18.49
N GLY A 227 -9.87 17.50 19.70
CA GLY A 227 -9.52 18.22 20.93
C GLY A 227 -8.04 18.35 21.21
N ASP A 228 -7.53 19.56 21.00
CA ASP A 228 -6.16 19.94 21.32
C ASP A 228 -5.90 20.01 22.84
N ARG A 229 -6.95 20.05 23.67
CA ARG A 229 -6.84 20.36 25.12
C ARG A 229 -6.20 19.28 25.99
N TYR A 230 -6.25 18.00 25.59
CA TYR A 230 -5.99 16.91 26.55
C TYR A 230 -4.53 16.41 26.59
N TYR A 231 -3.73 16.64 25.54
CA TYR A 231 -2.40 16.01 25.42
C TYR A 231 -1.21 16.97 25.44
N ASP A 232 -1.40 18.27 25.24
CA ASP A 232 -0.30 19.28 25.31
C ASP A 232 0.08 19.66 26.75
N ARG A 233 -0.69 19.19 27.75
CA ARG A 233 -0.48 19.55 29.17
C ARG A 233 0.89 19.13 29.72
N HIS A 234 1.59 18.22 29.04
CA HIS A 234 2.91 17.74 29.48
C HIS A 234 4.10 18.50 28.89
N GLU A 235 3.95 19.29 27.83
CA GLU A 235 5.11 19.93 27.16
C GLU A 235 5.24 21.43 27.41
N SER A 236 4.15 22.18 27.69
CA SER A 236 4.23 23.65 27.80
C SER A 236 3.46 24.30 28.96
N GLY A 237 2.82 23.52 29.84
CA GLY A 237 2.16 24.04 31.05
C GLY A 237 0.93 24.95 30.85
N HIS A 238 0.70 25.47 29.63
CA HIS A 238 -0.42 26.35 29.32
C HIS A 238 -1.14 25.90 28.04
N VAL A 239 -2.36 25.38 28.22
CA VAL A 239 -3.28 25.02 27.14
C VAL A 239 -4.15 26.24 26.84
N THR A 240 -3.82 27.01 25.81
CA THR A 240 -4.64 28.18 25.38
C THR A 240 -5.54 27.87 24.17
N GLY A 241 -5.61 26.62 23.71
CA GLY A 241 -6.47 26.22 22.60
C GLY A 241 -7.92 25.93 23.03
N GLU A 242 -8.88 26.61 22.41
CA GLU A 242 -10.27 26.16 22.43
C GLU A 242 -10.41 24.83 21.67
N PRO A 243 -11.27 23.90 22.11
CA PRO A 243 -11.50 22.67 21.39
C PRO A 243 -12.19 23.04 20.08
N GLN A 244 -11.55 22.69 18.97
CA GLN A 244 -12.15 22.91 17.66
C GLN A 244 -13.09 21.75 17.35
N PHE A 245 -14.38 22.06 17.25
CA PHE A 245 -15.34 21.20 16.58
C PHE A 245 -15.18 21.37 15.09
N ILE A 246 -15.05 20.25 14.39
CA ILE A 246 -14.94 20.26 12.94
C ILE A 246 -16.28 19.75 12.39
N PRO A 247 -17.08 20.61 11.75
CA PRO A 247 -18.33 20.20 11.16
C PRO A 247 -18.10 19.47 9.84
N ASN A 248 -19.01 18.56 9.50
CA ASN A 248 -19.16 17.98 8.16
C ASN A 248 -17.89 17.29 7.59
N LEU A 249 -17.30 16.36 8.34
CA LEU A 249 -16.17 15.57 7.85
C LEU A 249 -16.62 14.41 6.98
N ASN A 250 -16.00 14.23 5.82
CA ASN A 250 -16.22 13.02 5.04
C ASN A 250 -15.44 11.85 5.68
N LEU A 251 -16.15 10.81 6.14
CA LEU A 251 -15.57 9.58 6.70
C LEU A 251 -14.54 8.93 5.77
N TYR A 252 -14.76 9.06 4.47
CA TYR A 252 -13.92 8.48 3.43
C TYR A 252 -13.13 9.53 2.67
N GLU A 253 -12.85 10.69 3.29
CA GLU A 253 -12.06 11.77 2.71
C GLU A 253 -10.77 11.21 2.09
N HIS A 254 -10.60 11.49 0.80
CA HIS A 254 -9.50 10.97 0.01
C HIS A 254 -8.60 12.12 -0.45
N LEU A 255 -7.32 12.06 -0.12
CA LEU A 255 -6.36 13.15 -0.38
C LEU A 255 -5.75 13.12 -1.81
N GLY A 256 -6.28 12.25 -2.65
CA GLY A 256 -5.77 11.96 -4.00
C GLY A 256 -4.71 10.86 -3.99
N SER A 257 -4.08 10.64 -5.14
CA SER A 257 -2.97 9.69 -5.29
C SER A 257 -3.27 8.21 -5.03
N GLY A 258 -4.45 7.77 -5.44
CA GLY A 258 -4.91 6.40 -5.29
C GLY A 258 -4.82 5.92 -3.84
N PHE A 259 -4.35 4.69 -3.60
CA PHE A 259 -4.50 4.10 -2.27
C PHE A 259 -3.82 4.89 -1.14
N MET A 260 -2.74 5.63 -1.44
CA MET A 260 -1.93 6.33 -0.44
C MET A 260 -2.67 7.48 0.22
N GLY A 261 -3.68 8.05 -0.46
CA GLY A 261 -4.52 9.11 0.07
C GLY A 261 -5.86 8.63 0.63
N THR A 262 -6.11 7.32 0.65
CA THR A 262 -7.30 6.77 1.31
C THR A 262 -7.23 7.00 2.81
N SER A 263 -8.37 7.33 3.43
CA SER A 263 -8.39 7.60 4.87
C SER A 263 -7.98 6.36 5.68
N SER A 264 -8.30 5.15 5.23
CA SER A 264 -7.86 3.92 5.90
C SER A 264 -6.35 3.74 5.84
N TYR A 265 -5.71 3.95 4.68
CA TYR A 265 -4.26 3.87 4.59
C TYR A 265 -3.57 4.94 5.44
N LEU A 266 -4.08 6.16 5.45
CA LEU A 266 -3.57 7.25 6.29
C LEU A 266 -3.69 6.91 7.78
N LEU A 267 -4.83 6.40 8.25
CA LEU A 267 -5.06 6.03 9.65
C LEU A 267 -4.18 4.86 10.10
N MET A 268 -4.01 3.83 9.27
CA MET A 268 -3.16 2.68 9.58
C MET A 268 -1.68 3.02 9.64
N ASN A 269 -1.27 4.07 8.90
CA ASN A 269 0.11 4.51 8.80
C ASN A 269 0.40 5.78 9.59
N ASP A 270 -0.58 6.30 10.33
CA ASP A 270 -0.36 7.33 11.32
C ASP A 270 0.55 6.78 12.42
N ASN A 271 1.61 7.51 12.72
CA ASN A 271 2.58 7.16 13.74
C ASN A 271 2.21 7.72 15.11
N THR A 272 1.04 8.35 15.25
CA THR A 272 0.57 8.94 16.49
C THR A 272 -0.29 7.94 17.26
N TYR A 273 0.28 7.35 18.32
CA TYR A 273 -0.47 6.49 19.27
C TYR A 273 -1.55 7.30 19.99
N LYS A 274 -1.29 8.59 20.18
CA LYS A 274 -2.21 9.56 20.76
C LYS A 274 -3.04 10.16 19.64
N VAL A 275 -4.34 10.25 19.88
CA VAL A 275 -5.31 10.58 18.84
C VAL A 275 -5.24 12.05 18.37
N VAL A 276 -4.50 12.90 19.07
CA VAL A 276 -4.39 14.34 18.76
C VAL A 276 -2.95 14.82 18.96
N VAL A 277 -2.03 14.34 18.12
CA VAL A 277 -0.66 14.88 18.10
C VAL A 277 -0.54 15.90 16.99
N ARG A 278 -0.23 17.14 17.36
CA ARG A 278 0.14 18.18 16.41
C ARG A 278 1.50 17.86 15.81
N LYS A 279 1.55 17.72 14.49
CA LYS A 279 2.80 17.58 13.75
C LYS A 279 3.55 18.91 13.84
N ASN A 280 4.86 18.86 14.03
CA ASN A 280 5.75 20.03 14.15
C ASN A 280 6.86 20.06 13.09
N GLY A 281 6.86 19.10 12.15
CA GLY A 281 7.84 19.00 11.06
C GLY A 281 9.21 18.46 11.47
N GLY A 282 9.62 18.67 12.73
CA GLY A 282 10.82 18.10 13.34
C GLY A 282 10.58 16.68 13.85
N LEU A 283 10.36 16.51 15.15
CA LEU A 283 10.17 15.19 15.77
C LEU A 283 8.83 14.52 15.40
N LYS A 284 7.77 15.31 15.21
CA LYS A 284 6.40 14.85 14.97
C LYS A 284 6.03 15.07 13.49
N THR A 285 6.27 14.06 12.66
CA THR A 285 5.89 14.04 11.23
C THR A 285 5.54 12.62 10.77
N ALA A 286 4.79 12.45 9.68
CA ALA A 286 4.22 11.18 9.22
C ALA A 286 5.24 10.23 8.53
N ARG A 287 6.40 10.01 9.16
CA ARG A 287 7.51 9.19 8.61
C ARG A 287 7.11 7.74 8.31
N ARG A 288 6.27 7.14 9.16
CA ARG A 288 5.78 5.77 8.97
C ARG A 288 5.01 5.66 7.66
N TRP A 289 4.10 6.59 7.40
CA TRP A 289 3.37 6.68 6.14
C TRP A 289 4.32 6.78 4.95
N THR A 290 5.29 7.68 4.95
CA THR A 290 6.22 7.76 3.81
C THR A 290 7.02 6.46 3.63
N ARG A 291 7.61 5.93 4.71
CA ARG A 291 8.39 4.69 4.63
C ARG A 291 7.55 3.56 4.03
N ASN A 292 6.31 3.45 4.48
CA ASN A 292 5.40 2.42 4.03
C ASN A 292 4.95 2.67 2.59
N VAL A 293 4.80 3.92 2.12
CA VAL A 293 4.61 4.21 0.69
C VAL A 293 5.77 3.68 -0.14
N PHE A 294 7.02 3.96 0.23
CA PHE A 294 8.19 3.48 -0.51
C PHE A 294 8.28 1.96 -0.54
N LYS A 295 7.98 1.31 0.58
CA LYS A 295 7.96 -0.15 0.67
C LYS A 295 6.79 -0.78 -0.11
N ASP A 296 5.58 -0.26 0.10
CA ASP A 296 4.33 -0.83 -0.40
C ASP A 296 4.09 -0.51 -1.88
N LEU A 297 4.54 0.65 -2.38
CA LEU A 297 4.34 1.07 -3.77
C LEU A 297 5.56 0.86 -4.66
N LEU A 298 6.77 1.10 -4.15
CA LEU A 298 8.01 1.10 -4.93
C LEU A 298 8.88 -0.12 -4.66
N CYS A 299 8.48 -0.99 -3.72
CA CYS A 299 9.26 -2.16 -3.30
C CYS A 299 10.66 -1.76 -2.82
N ARG A 300 10.78 -0.61 -2.14
CA ARG A 300 12.04 -0.06 -1.63
C ARG A 300 12.05 -0.01 -0.12
N ASP A 301 13.08 -0.60 0.46
CA ASP A 301 13.48 -0.29 1.82
C ASP A 301 14.40 0.94 1.81
N LEU A 302 14.37 1.71 2.90
CA LEU A 302 15.25 2.86 3.10
C LEU A 302 16.63 2.39 3.60
N PRO A 303 17.73 3.09 3.26
CA PRO A 303 17.79 4.33 2.49
C PRO A 303 17.59 4.13 0.97
N VAL A 304 17.07 5.17 0.30
CA VAL A 304 16.91 5.22 -1.16
C VAL A 304 17.73 6.34 -1.81
N LEU A 305 18.65 6.92 -1.04
CA LEU A 305 19.60 7.94 -1.44
C LEU A 305 21.01 7.47 -1.09
N ARG A 306 21.98 7.87 -1.91
CA ARG A 306 23.39 7.63 -1.64
C ARG A 306 23.93 8.69 -0.68
N ALA A 307 25.13 8.44 -0.19
CA ALA A 307 25.78 9.28 0.80
C ALA A 307 26.00 10.70 0.24
N GLU A 308 26.40 10.81 -1.03
CA GLU A 308 26.64 12.06 -1.74
C GLU A 308 25.38 12.91 -1.97
N ASP A 309 24.18 12.29 -2.00
CA ASP A 309 22.92 12.99 -2.27
C ASP A 309 22.45 13.85 -1.09
N VAL A 310 23.01 13.59 0.11
CA VAL A 310 22.53 14.17 1.36
C VAL A 310 23.59 14.99 2.10
N THR A 311 24.84 15.00 1.62
CA THR A 311 25.95 15.70 2.28
C THR A 311 25.64 17.19 2.49
N ALA A 312 25.02 17.86 1.52
CA ALA A 312 24.64 19.27 1.62
C ALA A 312 23.45 19.55 2.57
N MET A 313 22.76 18.49 3.03
CA MET A 313 21.61 18.61 3.94
C MET A 313 21.98 18.34 5.40
N ILE A 314 23.23 17.96 5.68
CA ILE A 314 23.71 17.70 7.03
C ILE A 314 23.85 19.02 7.75
N ASP A 315 23.18 19.15 8.89
CA ASP A 315 23.31 20.29 9.80
C ASP A 315 23.81 19.81 11.15
N THR A 316 25.09 20.05 11.42
CA THR A 316 25.73 19.67 12.68
C THR A 316 25.33 20.59 13.85
N LYS A 317 24.64 21.70 13.57
CA LYS A 317 24.13 22.64 14.59
C LYS A 317 22.64 22.44 14.90
N SER A 318 21.95 21.60 14.13
CA SER A 318 20.54 21.28 14.35
C SER A 318 20.30 20.71 15.75
N SER A 319 19.18 21.06 16.36
CA SER A 319 18.75 20.48 17.64
C SER A 319 18.25 19.04 17.49
N LEU A 320 17.88 18.64 16.26
CA LEU A 320 17.46 17.30 15.91
C LEU A 320 18.67 16.40 15.61
N PRO A 321 18.94 15.35 16.41
CA PRO A 321 20.17 14.56 16.28
C PRO A 321 20.35 13.89 14.91
N PHE A 322 19.25 13.49 14.26
CA PHE A 322 19.29 12.80 12.97
C PHE A 322 19.79 13.68 11.82
N ARG A 323 19.84 15.02 11.99
CA ARG A 323 20.33 15.94 10.94
C ARG A 323 21.84 16.07 10.91
N GLY A 324 22.51 15.77 12.02
CA GLY A 324 23.97 15.88 12.13
C GLY A 324 24.74 14.73 11.49
N ALA A 325 24.06 13.68 11.03
CA ALA A 325 24.70 12.45 10.55
C ALA A 325 24.23 12.05 9.14
N GLN A 326 25.19 11.72 8.28
CA GLN A 326 24.96 11.35 6.88
C GLN A 326 24.05 10.12 6.73
N ASN A 327 24.33 9.06 7.49
CA ASN A 327 23.55 7.82 7.46
C ASN A 327 22.08 8.03 7.85
N CYS A 328 21.79 8.94 8.78
CA CYS A 328 20.43 9.32 9.12
C CYS A 328 19.78 10.11 7.98
N MET A 329 20.50 11.07 7.40
CA MET A 329 19.98 11.90 6.32
C MET A 329 19.68 11.13 5.03
N GLN A 330 20.36 10.01 4.75
CA GLN A 330 20.03 9.13 3.62
C GLN A 330 18.59 8.57 3.67
N CYS A 331 18.01 8.46 4.87
CA CYS A 331 16.60 8.11 5.06
C CYS A 331 15.74 9.38 5.16
N HIS A 332 16.15 10.32 6.00
CA HIS A 332 15.35 11.52 6.34
C HIS A 332 15.11 12.44 5.16
N ALA A 333 16.10 12.61 4.26
CA ALA A 333 15.98 13.42 3.05
C ALA A 333 14.87 12.95 2.09
N THR A 334 14.51 11.67 2.14
CA THR A 334 13.34 11.16 1.42
C THR A 334 12.06 11.29 2.24
N ILE A 335 12.07 10.80 3.48
CA ILE A 335 10.83 10.59 4.21
C ILE A 335 10.19 11.87 4.74
N ASP A 336 11.00 12.83 5.16
CA ASP A 336 10.52 14.05 5.80
C ASP A 336 9.93 15.04 4.79
N PRO A 337 10.55 15.29 3.61
CA PRO A 337 9.95 16.11 2.57
C PRO A 337 8.68 15.51 1.94
N PHE A 338 8.62 14.20 1.78
CA PHE A 338 7.41 13.58 1.23
C PHE A 338 6.26 13.56 2.24
N ALA A 339 6.54 13.35 3.55
CA ALA A 339 5.51 13.42 4.60
C ALA A 339 4.80 14.78 4.68
N ARG A 340 5.39 15.84 4.11
CA ARG A 340 4.79 17.18 4.09
C ARG A 340 3.56 17.28 3.21
N THR A 341 3.41 16.37 2.23
CA THR A 341 2.23 16.32 1.36
C THR A 341 0.94 16.02 2.12
N ILE A 342 1.07 15.53 3.36
CA ILE A 342 -0.02 15.27 4.31
C ILE A 342 0.23 15.96 5.66
N ARG A 343 1.00 17.06 5.70
CA ARG A 343 1.25 17.76 6.98
C ARG A 343 0.00 18.38 7.57
N ASN A 344 -0.90 18.87 6.70
CA ASN A 344 -2.15 19.49 7.10
C ASN A 344 -3.24 18.47 7.43
N THR A 345 -2.87 17.25 7.83
CA THR A 345 -3.81 16.22 8.24
C THR A 345 -3.56 15.84 9.69
N ARG A 346 -4.65 15.61 10.42
CA ARG A 346 -4.62 14.98 11.75
C ARG A 346 -5.65 13.88 11.85
N ARG A 347 -5.38 12.92 12.72
CA ARG A 347 -6.42 12.02 13.21
C ARG A 347 -7.36 12.81 14.12
N VAL A 348 -8.66 12.56 14.01
CA VAL A 348 -9.70 13.06 14.92
C VAL A 348 -10.66 11.93 15.26
N LEU A 349 -11.53 12.15 16.24
CA LEU A 349 -12.50 11.16 16.69
C LEU A 349 -13.92 11.65 16.50
N THR A 350 -14.86 10.74 16.29
CA THR A 350 -16.31 11.07 16.27
C THR A 350 -16.85 11.43 17.65
N SER A 351 -16.14 11.08 18.72
CA SER A 351 -16.45 11.44 20.11
C SER A 351 -15.16 11.76 20.85
N PRO A 352 -15.18 12.53 21.94
CA PRO A 352 -14.01 12.56 22.83
C PRO A 352 -13.91 11.25 23.61
N PRO A 353 -12.70 10.90 24.09
CA PRO A 353 -12.51 9.72 24.92
C PRO A 353 -13.24 9.89 26.25
N VAL A 354 -14.39 9.22 26.44
CA VAL A 354 -15.11 9.23 27.72
C VAL A 354 -14.65 8.06 28.58
N LYS A 355 -14.69 8.24 29.91
CA LYS A 355 -14.32 7.21 30.89
C LYS A 355 -15.13 5.92 30.69
N ARG A 356 -14.45 4.77 30.77
CA ARG A 356 -14.91 3.43 30.38
C ARG A 356 -16.20 2.95 31.05
N GLU A 357 -16.53 3.48 32.23
CA GLU A 357 -17.58 2.96 33.13
C GLU A 357 -18.99 3.44 32.80
N ALA A 358 -19.16 4.49 31.98
CA ALA A 358 -20.47 5.12 31.72
C ALA A 358 -21.19 4.65 30.43
N TYR A 359 -20.73 3.60 29.77
CA TYR A 359 -21.23 3.23 28.44
C TYR A 359 -22.11 1.99 28.42
N ALA A 360 -23.26 2.09 27.75
CA ALA A 360 -24.03 0.95 27.26
C ALA A 360 -23.16 0.09 26.31
N LYS A 361 -23.52 -1.19 26.14
CA LYS A 361 -22.73 -2.19 25.41
C LYS A 361 -22.45 -1.86 23.92
N ASP A 362 -23.16 -0.89 23.34
CA ASP A 362 -23.21 -0.70 21.88
C ASP A 362 -22.49 0.55 21.34
N TYR A 363 -21.84 1.34 22.20
CA TYR A 363 -21.11 2.53 21.73
C TYR A 363 -19.82 2.16 20.99
N ARG A 364 -19.59 2.80 19.83
CA ARG A 364 -18.41 2.64 18.98
C ARG A 364 -17.91 3.99 18.50
N GLU A 365 -16.63 4.24 18.72
CA GLU A 365 -15.94 5.45 18.27
C GLU A 365 -15.24 5.20 16.92
N LEU A 366 -15.22 6.19 16.04
CA LEU A 366 -14.49 6.13 14.77
C LEU A 366 -13.34 7.12 14.76
N SER A 367 -12.22 6.67 14.20
CA SER A 367 -11.10 7.54 13.85
C SER A 367 -11.25 8.02 12.43
N LEU A 368 -11.06 9.32 12.25
CA LEU A 368 -11.19 10.03 10.98
C LEU A 368 -9.89 10.74 10.67
N ILE A 369 -9.63 10.99 9.38
CA ILE A 369 -8.65 11.98 8.97
C ILE A 369 -9.39 13.31 8.80
N HIS A 370 -8.88 14.35 9.45
CA HIS A 370 -9.28 15.71 9.19
C HIS A 370 -8.15 16.44 8.48
N ARG A 371 -8.50 17.16 7.42
CA ARG A 371 -7.63 18.10 6.74
C ARG A 371 -7.86 19.53 7.21
N PHE A 372 -6.79 20.18 7.67
CA PHE A 372 -6.80 21.60 7.98
C PHE A 372 -6.75 22.43 6.69
N GLU A 373 -7.55 23.49 6.67
CA GLU A 373 -7.35 24.58 5.73
C GLU A 373 -6.10 25.36 6.11
N PRO A 374 -5.14 25.54 5.19
CA PRO A 374 -3.93 26.28 5.49
C PRO A 374 -4.22 27.76 5.78
N ASP A 375 -3.79 28.24 6.94
CA ASP A 375 -3.89 29.65 7.33
C ASP A 375 -2.56 30.25 7.81
N TYR A 376 -1.47 29.51 7.61
CA TYR A 376 -0.09 30.00 7.75
C TYR A 376 0.63 30.01 6.40
N PRO A 377 1.62 30.89 6.20
CA PRO A 377 2.43 30.88 4.99
C PRO A 377 3.20 29.55 4.86
N THR A 378 3.64 29.26 3.63
CA THR A 378 4.57 28.14 3.38
C THR A 378 5.77 28.27 4.32
N ALA A 379 6.24 27.16 4.89
CA ALA A 379 7.43 27.17 5.73
C ALA A 379 8.62 27.69 4.91
N ASN A 380 9.31 28.71 5.43
CA ASN A 380 10.52 29.26 4.80
C ASN A 380 11.69 28.28 4.88
N GLU A 381 11.67 27.39 5.86
CA GLU A 381 12.71 26.40 6.11
C GLU A 381 12.40 25.07 5.45
N ASN A 382 13.38 24.55 4.73
CA ASN A 382 13.34 23.21 4.19
C ASN A 382 13.44 22.14 5.28
N TRP A 383 13.78 22.50 6.52
CA TRP A 383 14.04 21.57 7.61
C TRP A 383 13.67 22.24 8.96
N PRO A 384 12.38 22.26 9.35
CA PRO A 384 11.96 22.90 10.61
C PRO A 384 12.46 22.11 11.83
N GLU A 385 13.04 22.80 12.82
CA GLU A 385 13.43 22.17 14.10
C GLU A 385 12.19 21.82 14.94
N ASP A 386 11.32 22.80 15.16
CA ASP A 386 10.07 22.66 15.91
C ASP A 386 9.07 23.77 15.51
N ASP A 387 8.24 23.50 14.50
CA ASP A 387 7.24 24.46 14.01
C ASP A 387 5.85 24.09 14.51
N ILE A 388 5.39 24.75 15.58
CA ILE A 388 4.09 24.47 16.20
C ILE A 388 2.89 24.67 15.25
N TYR A 389 3.07 25.45 14.17
CA TYR A 389 2.04 25.72 13.16
C TYR A 389 2.18 24.83 11.93
N TRP A 390 3.08 23.85 11.94
CA TRP A 390 3.40 23.01 10.79
C TRP A 390 2.17 22.36 10.13
N HIS A 391 1.22 21.88 10.94
CA HIS A 391 -0.02 21.27 10.47
C HIS A 391 -1.03 22.27 9.88
N ARG A 392 -0.81 23.58 10.02
CA ARG A 392 -1.63 24.66 9.45
C ARG A 392 -1.01 25.28 8.21
N ARG A 393 0.13 24.77 7.74
CA ARG A 393 0.80 25.24 6.52
C ARG A 393 0.34 24.47 5.28
N PRO A 394 0.40 25.05 4.07
CA PRO A 394 0.04 24.39 2.82
C PRO A 394 0.78 23.07 2.66
N PRO A 395 0.20 21.96 2.17
CA PRO A 395 0.86 20.64 2.15
C PRO A 395 1.94 20.48 1.06
N LYS A 396 2.88 21.42 0.98
CA LYS A 396 4.01 21.38 0.05
C LYS A 396 5.10 20.45 0.55
N GLY A 397 5.54 19.54 -0.32
CA GLY A 397 6.55 18.53 -0.03
C GLY A 397 7.45 18.26 -1.24
N GLN A 398 8.14 17.13 -1.23
CA GLN A 398 9.04 16.73 -2.31
C GLN A 398 9.12 15.20 -2.39
N LEU A 399 9.21 14.67 -3.61
CA LEU A 399 9.72 13.32 -3.86
C LEU A 399 11.21 13.40 -4.13
N TYR A 400 12.03 12.77 -3.29
CA TYR A 400 13.49 12.80 -3.40
C TYR A 400 14.10 11.41 -3.14
N PHE A 401 14.49 10.71 -4.20
CA PHE A 401 15.03 9.34 -4.12
C PHE A 401 15.74 8.91 -5.40
N ARG A 402 16.51 7.82 -5.37
CA ARG A 402 17.06 7.18 -6.57
C ARG A 402 16.17 6.08 -7.11
N GLN A 403 15.94 6.13 -8.43
CA GLN A 403 15.19 5.13 -9.17
C GLN A 403 15.95 3.80 -9.29
N TYR A 404 15.34 2.79 -9.93
CA TYR A 404 15.93 1.44 -10.08
C TYR A 404 17.22 1.41 -10.89
N ASP A 405 17.44 2.40 -11.73
CA ASP A 405 18.65 2.58 -12.54
C ASP A 405 19.69 3.47 -11.85
N GLY A 406 19.40 3.96 -10.65
CA GLY A 406 20.26 4.87 -9.90
C GLY A 406 20.10 6.34 -10.28
N THR A 407 19.21 6.70 -11.19
CA THR A 407 18.92 8.11 -11.52
C THR A 407 18.30 8.81 -10.31
N LEU A 408 18.81 9.99 -9.96
CA LEU A 408 18.24 10.80 -8.89
C LEU A 408 16.95 11.48 -9.37
N PHE A 409 15.84 11.18 -8.70
CA PHE A 409 14.54 11.80 -8.95
C PHE A 409 14.24 12.81 -7.84
N GLN A 410 14.04 14.05 -8.23
CA GLN A 410 13.67 15.15 -7.34
C GLN A 410 12.54 15.95 -7.95
N GLN A 411 11.40 16.00 -7.27
CA GLN A 411 10.24 16.80 -7.70
C GLN A 411 9.55 17.45 -6.51
N ASP A 412 9.38 18.77 -6.58
CA ASP A 412 8.58 19.51 -5.61
C ASP A 412 7.09 19.23 -5.83
N LEU A 413 6.33 19.20 -4.74
CA LEU A 413 4.93 18.83 -4.72
C LEU A 413 4.12 19.87 -3.97
N ASN A 414 2.95 20.24 -4.49
CA ASN A 414 2.03 21.16 -3.82
C ASN A 414 1.07 20.44 -2.86
N ASN A 415 0.83 19.15 -3.07
CA ASN A 415 -0.06 18.31 -2.27
C ASN A 415 0.17 16.83 -2.59
N LEU A 416 -0.56 15.94 -1.90
CA LEU A 416 -0.46 14.51 -2.15
C LEU A 416 -0.91 14.15 -3.57
N ALA A 417 -2.01 14.70 -4.09
CA ALA A 417 -2.55 14.36 -5.42
C ALA A 417 -1.53 14.55 -6.56
N GLU A 418 -0.72 15.62 -6.49
CA GLU A 418 0.37 15.87 -7.44
C GLU A 418 1.44 14.78 -7.40
N ALA A 419 1.74 14.21 -6.22
CA ALA A 419 2.65 13.08 -6.10
C ALA A 419 2.21 11.89 -6.97
N GLY A 420 0.91 11.58 -6.95
CA GLY A 420 0.32 10.54 -7.79
C GLY A 420 0.45 10.84 -9.29
N GLY A 421 0.31 12.12 -9.65
CA GLY A 421 0.54 12.64 -10.99
C GLY A 421 1.96 12.42 -11.49
N TYR A 422 2.98 12.50 -10.62
CA TYR A 422 4.36 12.17 -10.97
C TYR A 422 4.63 10.65 -10.93
N LEU A 423 4.18 9.96 -9.88
CA LEU A 423 4.42 8.54 -9.65
C LEU A 423 3.90 7.67 -10.79
N LYS A 424 2.76 8.03 -11.40
CA LYS A 424 2.22 7.30 -12.56
C LYS A 424 3.19 7.24 -13.75
N ASN A 425 4.13 8.17 -13.84
CA ASN A 425 5.09 8.27 -14.93
C ASN A 425 6.43 7.57 -14.60
N LEU A 426 6.63 7.10 -13.37
CA LEU A 426 7.86 6.42 -12.98
C LEU A 426 7.78 4.93 -13.31
N ASP A 427 8.86 4.36 -13.81
CA ASP A 427 8.93 2.92 -14.06
C ASP A 427 8.84 2.11 -12.76
N ASP A 428 9.34 2.66 -11.65
CA ASP A 428 9.44 2.00 -10.35
C ASP A 428 8.11 1.43 -9.83
N ILE A 429 6.98 2.12 -10.02
CA ILE A 429 5.66 1.61 -9.57
C ILE A 429 5.26 0.33 -10.32
N TYR A 430 5.61 0.26 -11.61
CA TYR A 430 5.25 -0.85 -12.48
C TYR A 430 6.23 -2.01 -12.30
N ILE A 431 7.52 -1.71 -12.11
CA ILE A 431 8.55 -2.69 -11.79
C ILE A 431 8.26 -3.35 -10.44
N CYS A 432 7.82 -2.60 -9.42
CA CYS A 432 7.43 -3.17 -8.14
C CYS A 432 6.24 -4.14 -8.26
N ALA A 433 5.22 -3.77 -9.04
CA ALA A 433 4.08 -4.65 -9.30
C ALA A 433 4.50 -5.93 -10.04
N ALA A 434 5.28 -5.78 -11.12
CA ALA A 434 5.83 -6.91 -11.88
C ALA A 434 6.69 -7.83 -11.00
N LYS A 435 7.54 -7.26 -10.13
CA LYS A 435 8.34 -7.99 -9.15
C LYS A 435 7.45 -8.87 -8.26
N ARG A 436 6.39 -8.30 -7.68
CA ARG A 436 5.52 -9.01 -6.75
C ARG A 436 4.70 -10.11 -7.40
N TYR A 437 4.21 -9.89 -8.62
CA TYR A 437 3.58 -10.96 -9.39
C TYR A 437 4.60 -12.05 -9.75
N TYR A 438 5.79 -11.67 -10.20
CA TYR A 438 6.85 -12.61 -10.54
C TYR A 438 7.23 -13.48 -9.35
N GLU A 439 7.41 -12.87 -8.17
CA GLU A 439 7.68 -13.56 -6.91
C GLU A 439 6.55 -14.52 -6.54
N HIS A 440 5.27 -14.12 -6.65
CA HIS A 440 4.13 -14.99 -6.37
C HIS A 440 4.14 -16.26 -7.24
N PHE A 441 4.33 -16.11 -8.55
CA PHE A 441 4.25 -17.24 -9.49
C PHE A 441 5.51 -18.12 -9.50
N THR A 442 6.69 -17.53 -9.31
CA THR A 442 7.97 -18.24 -9.44
C THR A 442 8.60 -18.61 -8.09
N GLY A 443 8.25 -17.90 -7.02
CA GLY A 443 8.93 -17.93 -5.73
C GLY A 443 10.30 -17.25 -5.74
N ILE A 444 10.64 -16.50 -6.79
CA ILE A 444 11.93 -15.81 -6.94
C ILE A 444 11.77 -14.34 -6.53
N ASN A 445 12.41 -13.94 -5.43
CA ASN A 445 12.47 -12.54 -5.00
C ASN A 445 13.65 -11.83 -5.69
N VAL A 446 13.34 -10.84 -6.52
CA VAL A 446 14.32 -10.14 -7.35
C VAL A 446 14.71 -8.79 -6.72
N ASN A 447 16.01 -8.52 -6.60
CA ASN A 447 16.50 -7.20 -6.20
C ASN A 447 16.38 -6.20 -7.37
N THR A 448 15.38 -5.32 -7.31
CA THR A 448 15.13 -4.25 -8.30
C THR A 448 15.65 -2.89 -7.84
N SER A 449 16.41 -2.83 -6.74
CA SER A 449 16.94 -1.57 -6.22
C SER A 449 18.09 -1.02 -7.05
N ASP A 450 18.52 0.21 -6.72
CA ASP A 450 19.80 0.77 -7.18
C ASP A 450 20.92 -0.16 -6.71
N LEU A 451 21.68 -0.71 -7.66
CA LEU A 451 22.74 -1.67 -7.39
C LEU A 451 23.96 -1.04 -6.70
N GLN A 452 24.08 0.29 -6.67
CA GLN A 452 25.12 0.95 -5.89
C GLN A 452 24.74 1.02 -4.40
N ILE A 453 23.44 1.12 -4.09
CA ILE A 453 22.95 1.09 -2.71
C ILE A 453 22.83 -0.36 -2.23
N ASN A 454 22.31 -1.24 -3.08
CA ASN A 454 22.06 -2.65 -2.77
C ASN A 454 22.72 -3.54 -3.84
N PRO A 455 24.04 -3.74 -3.80
CA PRO A 455 24.74 -4.55 -4.78
C PRO A 455 24.30 -6.01 -4.72
N ILE A 456 24.18 -6.64 -5.89
CA ILE A 456 24.07 -8.09 -5.98
C ILE A 456 25.42 -8.67 -5.55
N ALA A 457 25.41 -9.56 -4.57
CA ALA A 457 26.61 -10.20 -4.04
C ALA A 457 27.40 -10.87 -5.16
N ASP A 458 28.73 -10.87 -5.04
CA ASP A 458 29.58 -11.59 -5.98
C ASP A 458 29.47 -13.09 -5.70
N SER A 459 28.49 -13.73 -6.35
CA SER A 459 28.17 -15.14 -6.20
C SER A 459 28.18 -15.83 -7.58
N PRO A 460 28.33 -17.18 -7.62
CA PRO A 460 28.14 -17.95 -8.85
C PRO A 460 26.75 -17.74 -9.50
N TYR A 461 25.77 -17.22 -8.74
CA TYR A 461 24.41 -16.96 -9.20
C TYR A 461 24.20 -15.53 -9.71
N LYS A 462 25.19 -14.64 -9.60
CA LYS A 462 25.08 -13.22 -10.00
C LYS A 462 24.55 -13.03 -11.42
N ILE A 463 25.04 -13.82 -12.39
CA ILE A 463 24.57 -13.75 -13.78
C ILE A 463 23.07 -14.10 -13.88
N LYS A 464 22.64 -15.12 -13.13
CA LYS A 464 21.25 -15.57 -13.08
C LYS A 464 20.34 -14.55 -12.39
N GLU A 465 20.80 -13.99 -11.26
CA GLU A 465 20.10 -12.90 -10.56
C GLU A 465 19.94 -11.65 -11.45
N LEU A 466 20.99 -11.26 -12.17
CA LEU A 466 20.94 -10.16 -13.13
C LEU A 466 19.96 -10.45 -14.28
N SER A 467 19.90 -11.69 -14.77
CA SER A 467 18.91 -12.10 -15.77
C SER A 467 17.48 -11.94 -15.27
N TYR A 468 17.17 -12.41 -14.05
CA TYR A 468 15.84 -12.22 -13.45
C TYR A 468 15.51 -10.76 -13.19
N ARG A 469 16.49 -9.97 -12.72
CA ARG A 469 16.35 -8.51 -12.56
C ARG A 469 15.96 -7.84 -13.87
N ASN A 470 16.70 -8.12 -14.94
CA ASN A 470 16.44 -7.51 -16.25
C ASN A 470 15.07 -7.94 -16.80
N TYR A 471 14.68 -9.20 -16.58
CA TYR A 471 13.36 -9.68 -16.98
C TYR A 471 12.22 -8.98 -16.22
N VAL A 472 12.33 -8.84 -14.90
CA VAL A 472 11.32 -8.10 -14.09
C VAL A 472 11.26 -6.62 -14.48
N ILE A 473 12.40 -5.98 -14.75
CA ILE A 473 12.43 -4.59 -15.25
C ILE A 473 11.71 -4.49 -16.60
N LYS A 474 11.96 -5.43 -17.51
CA LYS A 474 11.26 -5.50 -18.81
C LYS A 474 9.75 -5.62 -18.60
N LEU A 475 9.29 -6.54 -17.75
CA LEU A 475 7.87 -6.71 -17.41
C LEU A 475 7.24 -5.42 -16.86
N GLY A 476 7.95 -4.71 -15.98
CA GLY A 476 7.49 -3.43 -15.44
C GLY A 476 7.34 -2.35 -16.51
N LYS A 477 8.32 -2.23 -17.42
CA LYS A 477 8.24 -1.29 -18.55
C LYS A 477 7.11 -1.63 -19.52
N GLU A 478 6.89 -2.91 -19.80
CA GLU A 478 5.76 -3.37 -20.59
C GLU A 478 4.43 -3.02 -19.91
N LEU A 479 4.30 -3.28 -18.61
CA LEU A 479 3.11 -2.94 -17.82
C LEU A 479 2.80 -1.44 -17.88
N LYS A 480 3.82 -0.58 -17.82
CA LYS A 480 3.65 0.86 -18.00
C LYS A 480 3.06 1.22 -19.36
N VAL A 481 3.40 0.49 -20.42
CA VAL A 481 2.88 0.75 -21.77
C VAL A 481 1.45 0.25 -21.92
N HIS A 482 1.16 -1.00 -21.54
CA HIS A 482 -0.16 -1.60 -21.79
C HIS A 482 -1.18 -1.42 -20.66
N GLN A 483 -0.76 -1.00 -19.45
CA GLN A 483 -1.62 -0.71 -18.29
C GLN A 483 -2.53 -1.88 -17.81
N ASP A 484 -2.23 -3.10 -18.23
CA ASP A 484 -3.05 -4.31 -18.05
C ASP A 484 -2.26 -5.40 -17.29
N PRO A 485 -2.48 -5.57 -15.98
CA PRO A 485 -1.73 -6.54 -15.18
C PRO A 485 -1.91 -8.00 -15.63
N LEU A 486 -3.01 -8.37 -16.29
CA LEU A 486 -3.21 -9.74 -16.76
C LEU A 486 -2.22 -10.11 -17.88
N LYS A 487 -1.85 -9.16 -18.74
CA LYS A 487 -0.79 -9.36 -19.74
C LYS A 487 0.57 -9.58 -19.07
N THR A 488 0.86 -8.87 -17.99
CA THR A 488 2.08 -9.11 -17.20
C THR A 488 2.10 -10.51 -16.61
N ILE A 489 0.98 -10.96 -16.05
CA ILE A 489 0.83 -12.34 -15.53
C ILE A 489 1.03 -13.36 -16.65
N GLU A 490 0.41 -13.16 -17.81
CA GLU A 490 0.59 -14.02 -18.99
C GLU A 490 2.07 -14.13 -19.39
N SER A 491 2.79 -13.00 -19.45
CA SER A 491 4.23 -12.99 -19.73
C SER A 491 5.01 -13.79 -18.68
N ILE A 492 4.68 -13.64 -17.39
CA ILE A 492 5.32 -14.40 -16.31
C ILE A 492 5.08 -15.90 -16.47
N LEU A 493 3.85 -16.33 -16.77
CA LEU A 493 3.52 -17.74 -16.98
C LEU A 493 4.26 -18.34 -18.20
N LYS A 494 4.57 -17.51 -19.21
CA LYS A 494 5.36 -17.90 -20.38
C LYS A 494 6.87 -17.94 -20.12
N SER A 495 7.35 -17.38 -19.00
CA SER A 495 8.77 -17.26 -18.69
C SER A 495 9.43 -18.60 -18.33
N GLU A 496 10.74 -18.68 -18.54
CA GLU A 496 11.55 -19.82 -18.09
C GLU A 496 11.52 -19.98 -16.56
N GLY A 497 11.52 -18.87 -15.80
CA GLY A 497 11.41 -18.90 -14.34
C GLY A 497 10.14 -19.60 -13.83
N TYR A 498 9.07 -19.58 -14.63
CA TYR A 498 7.83 -20.29 -14.31
C TYR A 498 7.79 -21.73 -14.83
N LYS A 499 8.30 -22.00 -16.04
CA LYS A 499 8.25 -23.34 -16.67
C LYS A 499 9.19 -24.37 -16.03
N TYR A 500 10.25 -23.91 -15.36
CA TYR A 500 11.33 -24.75 -14.84
C TYR A 500 11.41 -24.67 -13.31
N PRO A 501 10.65 -25.51 -12.57
CA PRO A 501 10.74 -25.57 -11.12
C PRO A 501 12.16 -25.99 -10.68
N GLY A 502 12.62 -25.46 -9.55
CA GLY A 502 13.97 -25.71 -9.04
C GLY A 502 15.02 -24.69 -9.48
N LEU A 503 14.68 -23.72 -10.33
CA LEU A 503 15.56 -22.59 -10.64
C LEU A 503 15.66 -21.55 -9.52
N LYS A 504 15.21 -21.85 -8.29
CA LYS A 504 15.40 -20.92 -7.17
C LYS A 504 16.89 -20.65 -6.98
N VAL A 505 17.25 -19.38 -6.85
CA VAL A 505 18.52 -19.00 -6.25
C VAL A 505 18.23 -19.15 -4.75
N GLU A 506 18.84 -20.15 -4.11
CA GLU A 506 18.72 -20.31 -2.66
C GLU A 506 19.36 -19.15 -1.91
#